data_AF-A0A5S5D3R8-F1
#
_entry.id   AF-A0A5S5D3R8-F1
#
_cell.length_a   1.000
_cell.length_b   1.000
_cell.length_c   1.000
_cell.angle_alpha   90.00
_cell.angle_beta   90.00
_cell.angle_gamma   90.00
#
_symmetry.space_group_name_H-M   'P 1'
#
loop_
_entity.id
_entity.type
_entity.pdbx_description
1 polymer ?
#
loop_
_entity_poly.entity_id
_entity_poly.type
_entity_poly.pdbx_seq_one_letter_code
_entity_poly.pdbx_strand_id
1 'polypeptide(L)' 'MLEQFKKLMGYGSFRPYNGGYEVRVKDLDAAFNHAQEIVSKHNLQLKVYGRDVRLRSFFVAPEREEVAGG' A
#
# COMPACT_ATOMS: atom_id res chain seq x y z
N MET A 1 6.41 10.27 2.65
CA MET A 1 5.62 9.10 3.11
C MET A 1 5.56 7.99 2.07
N LEU A 2 5.02 8.24 0.87
CA LEU A 2 4.97 7.23 -0.19
C LEU A 2 6.34 6.80 -0.70
N GLU A 3 7.29 7.73 -0.86
CA GLU A 3 8.66 7.38 -1.26
C GLU A 3 9.37 6.51 -0.22
N GLN A 4 9.11 6.77 1.07
CA GLN A 4 9.61 5.93 2.16
C GLN A 4 8.99 4.54 2.10
N PHE A 5 7.68 4.43 1.86
CA PHE A 5 7.02 3.14 1.65
C PHE A 5 7.63 2.36 0.48
N LYS A 6 7.86 3.02 -0.66
CA LYS A 6 8.52 2.40 -1.82
C LYS A 6 9.92 1.88 -1.49
N LYS A 7 10.70 2.68 -0.75
CA LYS A 7 12.05 2.31 -0.30
C LYS A 7 12.03 1.13 0.67
N LEU A 8 11.08 1.09 1.60
CA LEU A 8 10.92 0.02 2.58
C LEU A 8 10.41 -1.28 1.95
N MET A 9 9.48 -1.19 1.00
CA MET A 9 9.04 -2.35 0.21
C MET A 9 10.20 -2.94 -0.58
N GLY A 10 11.07 -2.11 -1.17
CA GLY A 10 12.29 -2.56 -1.85
C GLY A 10 12.08 -3.34 -3.15
N TYR A 11 10.84 -3.71 -3.49
CA TYR A 11 10.46 -4.42 -4.70
C TYR A 11 9.04 -4.04 -5.16
N GLY A 12 8.67 -4.50 -6.35
CA GLY A 12 7.37 -4.26 -6.97
C GLY A 12 7.33 -3.05 -7.90
N SER A 13 6.31 -2.99 -8.75
CA SER A 13 6.06 -1.86 -9.66
C SER A 13 4.92 -1.00 -9.15
N PHE A 14 5.19 0.28 -8.89
CA PHE A 14 4.24 1.23 -8.34
C PHE A 14 3.62 2.08 -9.45
N ARG A 15 2.30 2.13 -9.52
CA ARG A 15 1.57 2.91 -10.52
C ARG A 15 0.48 3.74 -9.85
N PRO A 16 0.28 5.02 -10.24
CA PRO A 16 -0.83 5.81 -9.73
C PRO A 16 -2.17 5.12 -10.01
N TYR A 17 -3.03 5.01 -9.00
CA TYR A 17 -4.36 4.37 -9.12
C TYR A 17 -5.33 4.91 -8.07
N ASN A 18 -6.49 5.42 -8.50
CA ASN A 18 -7.61 5.85 -7.63
C ASN A 18 -7.22 6.66 -6.38
N GLY A 19 -6.38 7.70 -6.53
CA GLY A 19 -5.97 8.55 -5.41
C GLY A 19 -4.90 7.93 -4.49
N GLY A 20 -4.40 6.76 -4.86
CA GLY A 20 -3.26 6.07 -4.25
C GLY A 20 -2.39 5.44 -5.33
N TYR A 21 -1.91 4.22 -5.06
CA TYR A 21 -1.03 3.47 -5.93
C TYR A 21 -1.41 1.99 -5.97
N GLU A 22 -1.40 1.43 -7.17
CA GLU A 22 -1.34 0.00 -7.40
C GLU A 22 0.13 -0.45 -7.30
N VAL A 23 0.38 -1.50 -6.53
CA VAL A 23 1.70 -2.14 -6.39
C VAL A 23 1.62 -3.54 -6.96
N ARG A 24 2.26 -3.77 -8.11
CA ARG A 24 2.35 -5.09 -8.74
C ARG A 24 3.55 -5.86 -8.24
N VAL A 25 3.34 -7.12 -7.88
CA VAL A 25 4.33 -7.97 -7.22
C VAL A 25 4.26 -9.38 -7.79
N LYS A 26 5.33 -10.17 -7.60
CA LYS A 26 5.33 -11.58 -8.02
C LYS A 26 4.51 -12.44 -7.07
N ASP A 27 4.69 -12.21 -5.77
CA ASP A 27 4.01 -12.91 -4.68
C ASP A 27 3.08 -11.92 -3.98
N LEU A 28 1.78 -12.06 -4.22
CA LEU A 28 0.78 -11.11 -3.75
C LEU A 28 0.57 -11.22 -2.24
N ASP A 29 0.43 -12.43 -1.71
CA ASP A 29 0.11 -12.62 -0.29
C ASP A 29 1.29 -12.20 0.59
N ALA A 30 2.52 -12.58 0.23
CA ALA A 30 3.70 -12.15 0.97
C ALA A 30 3.87 -10.62 0.95
N ALA A 31 3.69 -9.99 -0.21
CA ALA A 31 3.86 -8.55 -0.34
C ALA A 31 2.74 -7.75 0.32
N PHE A 32 1.50 -8.25 0.30
CA PHE A 32 0.38 -7.62 0.97
C PHE A 32 0.60 -7.57 2.48
N ASN A 33 0.97 -8.70 3.09
CA ASN A 33 1.28 -8.78 4.51
C ASN A 33 2.47 -7.88 4.86
N HIS A 34 3.55 -7.95 4.07
CA HIS A 34 4.72 -7.12 4.28
C HIS A 34 4.41 -5.62 4.19
N ALA A 35 3.57 -5.21 3.23
CA ALA A 35 3.13 -3.82 3.09
C ALA A 35 2.33 -3.35 4.32
N GLN A 36 1.43 -4.17 4.86
CA GLN A 36 0.70 -3.86 6.08
C GLN A 36 1.65 -3.71 7.29
N GLU A 37 2.63 -4.61 7.42
CA GLU A 37 3.65 -4.53 8.46
C GLU A 37 4.49 -3.27 8.35
N ILE A 38 4.94 -2.90 7.15
CA ILE A 38 5.70 -1.65 6.92
C ILE A 38 4.89 -0.44 7.38
N VAL A 39 3.63 -0.35 6.96
CA VAL A 39 2.74 0.75 7.31
C VAL A 39 2.59 0.87 8.82
N SER A 40 2.29 -0.25 9.50
CA SER A 40 2.10 -0.27 10.95
C SER A 40 3.41 0.02 11.71
N LYS A 41 4.50 -0.65 11.36
CA LYS A 41 5.79 -0.55 12.07
C LYS A 41 6.42 0.83 11.96
N HIS A 42 6.21 1.51 10.83
CA HIS A 42 6.76 2.85 10.58
C HIS A 42 5.73 3.97 10.77
N ASN A 43 4.54 3.65 11.28
CA ASN A 43 3.45 4.58 11.54
C ASN A 43 3.16 5.50 10.34
N LEU A 44 3.18 4.92 9.14
CA LEU A 44 2.92 5.65 7.90
C LEU A 44 1.41 5.92 7.81
N GLN A 45 0.99 7.14 7.52
CA GLN A 45 -0.42 7.49 7.24
C GLN A 45 -0.85 6.99 5.86
N LEU A 46 -0.68 5.70 5.62
CA LEU A 46 -1.04 4.98 4.42
C LEU A 46 -1.92 3.81 4.85
N LYS A 47 -2.86 3.42 4.00
CA LYS A 47 -3.67 2.23 4.19
C LYS A 47 -3.49 1.31 3.00
N VAL A 48 -3.25 0.03 3.27
CA VAL A 48 -3.30 -1.02 2.24
C VAL A 48 -4.74 -1.53 2.18
N TYR A 49 -5.44 -1.26 1.06
CA TYR A 49 -6.88 -1.49 0.94
C TYR A 49 -7.19 -2.27 -0.34
N GLY A 50 -7.19 -3.59 -0.23
CA GLY A 50 -7.59 -4.47 -1.31
C GLY A 50 -6.44 -5.02 -2.14
N ARG A 51 -6.77 -6.08 -2.87
CA ARG A 51 -5.85 -6.92 -3.63
C ARG A 51 -6.55 -7.42 -4.89
N ASP A 52 -5.83 -7.41 -6.00
CA ASP A 52 -6.24 -7.97 -7.28
C ASP A 52 -5.34 -9.18 -7.61
N VAL A 53 -5.92 -10.37 -7.48
CA VAL A 53 -5.21 -11.63 -7.71
C VAL A 53 -4.90 -11.85 -9.20
N ARG A 54 -5.73 -11.31 -10.11
CA ARG A 54 -5.53 -11.44 -11.56
C ARG A 54 -4.32 -10.63 -12.00
N LEU A 55 -4.17 -9.43 -11.46
CA LEU A 55 -3.04 -8.54 -11.73
C LEU A 55 -1.83 -8.77 -10.81
N ARG A 56 -1.99 -9.64 -9.79
CA ARG A 56 -1.02 -9.84 -8.70
C ARG A 56 -0.58 -8.50 -8.11
N SER A 57 -1.57 -7.71 -7.73
CA SER A 57 -1.36 -6.36 -7.22
C SER A 57 -2.16 -6.08 -5.96
N PHE A 58 -1.69 -5.12 -5.19
CA PHE A 58 -2.43 -4.55 -4.06
C PHE A 58 -2.46 -3.03 -4.14
N PHE A 59 -3.39 -2.42 -3.41
CA PHE A 59 -3.59 -0.97 -3.44
C PHE A 59 -3.19 -0.32 -2.13
N VAL A 60 -2.47 0.80 -2.23
CA VAL A 60 -2.08 1.63 -1.09
C VAL A 60 -2.48 3.06 -1.35
N ALA A 61 -3.17 3.70 -0.40
CA ALA A 61 -3.55 5.11 -0.48
C ALA A 61 -3.21 5.80 0.83
N PRO A 62 -3.11 7.13 0.86
CA PRO A 62 -3.14 7.86 2.11
C PRO A 62 -4.33 7.40 2.94
N GLU A 63 -4.08 7.14 4.23
CA GLU A 63 -5.17 7.01 5.19
C GLU A 63 -5.83 8.39 5.23
N ARG A 64 -6.92 8.57 4.46
CA ARG A 64 -7.70 9.79 4.58
C ARG A 64 -8.17 9.80 6.03
N GLU A 65 -7.73 10.82 6.75
CA GLU A 65 -8.30 11.18 8.04
C GLU A 65 -9.80 11.36 7.78
N GLU A 66 -10.58 10.32 8.06
CA GLU A 66 -12.00 10.49 8.34
C GLU A 66 -11.98 11.41 9.56
N VAL A 67 -12.07 12.71 9.30
CA VAL A 67 -12.38 13.70 10.31
C VAL A 67 -13.55 13.13 11.09
N ALA A 68 -13.29 12.75 12.34
CA ALA A 68 -14.30 12.50 13.34
C ALA A 68 -15.18 13.76 13.37
N GLY A 69 -16.28 13.72 12.61
CA GLY A 69 -17.15 14.84 12.38
C GLY A 69 -18.58 14.37 12.57
N GLY A 70 -19.15 14.73 13.73
CA GLY A 70 -20.56 14.55 14.06
C GLY A 70 -20.78 14.12 15.50
#